data_AF-A0A8K1CFN2-F1
#
_entry.id   AF-A0A8K1CFN2-F1
#
_cell.length_a   1.000
_cell.length_b   1.000
_cell.length_c   1.000
_cell.angle_alpha   90.00
_cell.angle_beta   90.00
_cell.angle_gamma   90.00
#
_symmetry.space_group_name_H-M   'P 1'
#
loop_
_entity.id
_entity.type
_entity.pdbx_description
1 polymer ?
#
loop_
_entity_poly.entity_id
_entity_poly.type
_entity_poly.pdbx_seq_one_letter_code
_entity_poly.pdbx_strand_id
1 'polypeptide(L)'
;MPLVVVCGLPAAGKSFVATQLVDYLKQYVQEDVVYITEATVNVNRLEGYKNGHIEKMSRGALRAGVEQALNSKSIVVLDALNYIKGSRYEFYCKARAESTTYCVVYVDTPLELALERNASQEAQYDPELIKSIASRFEVPIEKNRWDSPLFHLTPEAIAKDGLMLDKIAEAVQFGKAMKAGLATQSAPVVETSFIQELEQVTTLIVDALIAHQRDGGVADALKVPKASIELRLNRNMPTSEARRHRRQFIKISQLHPCAVAAIGDLFVEYMNKQA
;
A
#
# COMPACT_ATOMS: atom_id res chain seq x y z
N MET A 1 3.55 -5.39 1.99
CA MET A 1 5.01 -5.47 2.09
C MET A 1 5.63 -4.11 1.74
N PRO A 2 6.84 -3.82 2.23
CA PRO A 2 7.23 -2.50 2.70
C PRO A 2 7.70 -1.54 1.61
N LEU A 3 7.50 -0.23 1.83
CA LEU A 3 7.89 0.83 0.88
C LEU A 3 9.07 1.67 1.41
N VAL A 4 10.15 1.74 0.65
CA VAL A 4 11.27 2.64 0.88
C VAL A 4 11.22 3.78 -0.12
N VAL A 5 11.18 5.03 0.36
CA VAL A 5 11.22 6.22 -0.49
C VAL A 5 12.56 6.91 -0.29
N VAL A 6 13.40 6.92 -1.34
CA VAL A 6 14.66 7.68 -1.33
C VAL A 6 14.39 9.10 -1.81
N CYS A 7 14.92 10.12 -1.15
CA CYS A 7 14.80 11.52 -1.57
C CYS A 7 16.11 12.28 -1.42
N GLY A 8 16.25 13.36 -2.20
CA GLY A 8 17.46 14.19 -2.21
C GLY A 8 17.62 14.94 -3.53
N LEU A 9 18.58 15.86 -3.58
CA LEU A 9 18.86 16.65 -4.78
C LEU A 9 19.23 15.77 -5.99
N PRO A 10 19.08 16.25 -7.24
CA PRO A 10 19.75 15.65 -8.39
C PRO A 10 21.26 15.49 -8.10
N ALA A 11 21.87 14.40 -8.56
CA ALA A 11 23.27 14.06 -8.31
C ALA A 11 23.71 13.92 -6.83
N ALA A 12 22.78 13.87 -5.86
CA ALA A 12 23.11 13.64 -4.45
C ALA A 12 23.66 12.24 -4.12
N GLY A 13 23.57 11.28 -5.05
CA GLY A 13 23.96 9.88 -4.79
C GLY A 13 22.81 8.97 -4.36
N LYS A 14 21.55 9.38 -4.57
CA LYS A 14 20.35 8.56 -4.31
C LYS A 14 20.42 7.18 -4.94
N SER A 15 20.72 7.11 -6.25
CA SER A 15 20.81 5.84 -6.95
C SER A 15 21.94 4.94 -6.45
N PHE A 16 23.04 5.52 -5.95
CA PHE A 16 24.08 4.74 -5.28
C PHE A 16 23.53 4.08 -4.01
N VAL A 17 22.88 4.85 -3.13
CA VAL A 17 22.26 4.33 -1.90
C VAL A 17 21.18 3.29 -2.23
N ALA A 18 20.29 3.60 -3.18
CA ALA A 18 19.17 2.74 -3.55
C ALA A 18 19.64 1.42 -4.16
N THR A 19 20.66 1.44 -5.04
CA THR A 19 21.22 0.23 -5.64
C THR A 19 21.85 -0.66 -4.57
N GLN A 20 22.67 -0.09 -3.68
CA GLN A 20 23.27 -0.83 -2.57
C GLN A 20 22.21 -1.45 -1.64
N LEU A 21 21.13 -0.71 -1.36
CA LEU A 21 20.02 -1.23 -0.57
C LEU A 21 19.26 -2.35 -1.29
N VAL A 22 19.00 -2.21 -2.59
CA VAL A 22 18.33 -3.25 -3.39
C VAL A 22 19.17 -4.52 -3.44
N ASP A 23 20.47 -4.39 -3.68
CA ASP A 23 21.41 -5.51 -3.73
C ASP A 23 21.49 -6.22 -2.37
N TYR A 24 21.56 -5.44 -1.29
CA TYR A 24 21.49 -5.97 0.07
C TYR A 24 20.18 -6.72 0.30
N LEU A 25 19.02 -6.08 0.07
CA LEU A 25 17.72 -6.71 0.29
C LEU A 25 17.59 -8.02 -0.50
N LYS A 26 17.97 -8.05 -1.78
CA LYS A 26 17.91 -9.26 -2.61
C LYS A 26 18.76 -10.42 -2.08
N GLN A 27 19.81 -10.15 -1.31
CA GLN A 27 20.65 -11.18 -0.70
C GLN A 27 20.10 -11.67 0.64
N TYR A 28 19.46 -10.79 1.41
CA TYR A 28 19.07 -11.07 2.80
C TYR A 28 17.58 -11.40 2.98
N VAL A 29 16.73 -11.11 1.99
CA VAL A 29 15.27 -11.34 2.05
C VAL A 29 14.81 -12.39 1.06
N GLN A 30 13.73 -13.09 1.39
CA GLN A 30 13.11 -14.07 0.48
C GLN A 30 12.04 -13.43 -0.41
N GLU A 31 11.54 -12.27 0.01
CA GLU A 31 10.56 -11.44 -0.68
C GLU A 31 11.09 -10.88 -2.00
N ASP A 32 10.18 -10.62 -2.93
CA ASP A 32 10.55 -9.96 -4.19
C ASP A 32 10.96 -8.51 -3.92
N VAL A 33 12.06 -8.04 -4.51
CA VAL A 33 12.55 -6.66 -4.33
C VAL A 33 12.39 -5.91 -5.64
N VAL A 34 11.39 -5.03 -5.67
CA VAL A 34 11.06 -4.22 -6.84
C VAL A 34 11.75 -2.87 -6.73
N TYR A 35 12.66 -2.61 -7.68
CA TYR A 35 13.39 -1.35 -7.77
C TYR A 35 12.71 -0.44 -8.80
N ILE A 36 12.19 0.71 -8.33
CA ILE A 36 11.49 1.68 -9.17
C ILE A 36 12.34 2.94 -9.31
N THR A 37 12.62 3.31 -10.55
CA THR A 37 13.30 4.53 -10.97
C THR A 37 12.49 5.25 -12.04
N GLU A 38 12.88 6.48 -12.42
CA GLU A 38 12.28 7.16 -13.57
C GLU A 38 12.35 6.29 -14.84
N ALA A 39 13.46 5.59 -15.07
CA ALA A 39 13.64 4.74 -16.25
C ALA A 39 12.65 3.55 -16.27
N THR A 40 12.37 2.93 -15.11
CA THR A 40 11.43 1.80 -15.03
C THR A 40 9.99 2.16 -15.35
N VAL A 41 9.64 3.45 -15.22
CA VAL A 41 8.32 3.98 -15.57
C VAL A 41 8.32 4.74 -16.90
N ASN A 42 9.33 4.49 -17.75
CA ASN A 42 9.52 5.10 -19.06
C ASN A 42 9.66 6.63 -19.03
N VAL A 43 10.20 7.19 -17.94
CA VAL A 43 10.52 8.61 -17.82
C VAL A 43 12.02 8.79 -17.97
N ASN A 44 12.43 9.65 -18.90
CA ASN A 44 13.83 10.06 -18.98
C ASN A 44 14.15 11.02 -17.83
N ARG A 45 15.09 10.64 -16.96
CA ARG A 45 15.47 11.43 -15.77
C ARG A 45 15.89 12.87 -16.08
N LEU A 46 16.49 13.13 -17.25
CA LEU A 46 16.97 14.46 -17.66
C LEU A 46 15.85 15.34 -18.22
N GLU A 47 14.81 14.72 -18.78
CA GLU A 47 13.66 15.41 -19.35
C GLU A 47 12.53 15.59 -18.32
N GLY A 48 12.42 14.65 -17.38
CA GLY A 48 11.29 14.48 -16.48
C GLY A 48 11.02 15.64 -15.52
N TYR A 49 11.96 16.60 -15.40
CA TYR A 49 11.89 17.71 -14.46
C TYR A 49 12.11 19.09 -15.10
N LYS A 50 12.16 19.17 -16.44
CA LYS A 50 12.46 20.43 -17.16
C LYS A 50 11.45 21.55 -16.94
N ASN A 51 10.18 21.21 -16.73
CA ASN A 51 9.12 22.17 -16.44
C ASN A 51 8.03 21.52 -15.58
N GLY A 52 7.20 22.35 -14.92
CA GLY A 52 6.21 21.88 -13.96
C GLY A 52 5.16 20.90 -14.51
N HIS A 53 4.83 20.97 -15.82
CA HIS A 53 3.89 20.03 -16.43
C HIS A 53 4.51 18.63 -16.55
N ILE A 54 5.70 18.52 -17.11
CA ILE A 54 6.42 17.25 -17.24
C ILE A 54 6.76 16.70 -15.84
N GLU A 55 7.18 17.57 -14.92
CA GLU A 55 7.46 17.23 -13.52
C GLU A 55 6.25 16.54 -12.85
N LYS A 56 5.05 17.08 -13.07
CA LYS A 56 3.79 16.50 -12.57
C LYS A 56 3.51 15.14 -13.22
N MET A 57 3.71 15.00 -14.53
CA MET A 57 3.53 13.73 -15.23
C MET A 57 4.52 12.67 -14.74
N SER A 58 5.80 13.02 -14.57
CA SER A 58 6.84 12.14 -14.05
C SER A 58 6.51 11.62 -12.66
N ARG A 59 6.04 12.50 -11.76
CA ARG A 59 5.55 12.09 -10.44
C ARG A 59 4.34 11.14 -10.54
N GLY A 60 3.41 11.42 -11.44
CA GLY A 60 2.25 10.55 -11.70
C GLY A 60 2.66 9.16 -12.18
N ALA A 61 3.65 9.07 -13.07
CA ALA A 61 4.18 7.80 -13.57
C ALA A 61 4.88 6.99 -12.46
N LEU A 62 5.75 7.63 -11.68
CA LEU A 62 6.39 7.00 -10.52
C LEU A 62 5.36 6.50 -9.51
N ARG A 63 4.33 7.30 -9.24
CA ARG A 63 3.21 6.91 -8.39
C ARG A 63 2.49 5.67 -8.92
N ALA A 64 2.11 5.67 -10.19
CA ALA A 64 1.45 4.52 -10.80
C ALA A 64 2.33 3.25 -10.72
N GLY A 65 3.64 3.37 -10.96
CA GLY A 65 4.58 2.27 -10.82
C GLY A 65 4.62 1.72 -9.39
N VAL A 66 4.69 2.59 -8.38
CA VAL A 66 4.64 2.19 -6.96
C VAL A 66 3.30 1.55 -6.62
N GLU A 67 2.18 2.10 -7.09
CA GLU A 67 0.85 1.55 -6.83
C GLU A 67 0.66 0.15 -7.41
N GLN A 68 1.27 -0.14 -8.56
CA GLN A 68 1.25 -1.47 -9.19
C GLN A 68 2.19 -2.45 -8.49
N ALA A 69 3.36 -1.99 -8.04
CA ALA A 69 4.36 -2.84 -7.41
C ALA A 69 4.06 -3.18 -5.95
N LEU A 70 3.37 -2.29 -5.22
CA LEU A 70 3.06 -2.49 -3.81
C LEU A 70 2.00 -3.57 -3.64
N ASN A 71 2.42 -4.71 -3.07
CA ASN A 71 1.53 -5.79 -2.70
C ASN A 71 2.02 -6.48 -1.42
N SER A 72 1.43 -7.62 -1.07
CA SER A 72 1.77 -8.40 0.12
C SER A 72 3.00 -9.29 -0.02
N LYS A 73 3.69 -9.29 -1.17
CA LYS A 73 4.82 -10.19 -1.52
C LYS A 73 6.10 -9.47 -1.97
N SER A 74 6.07 -8.13 -2.09
CA SER A 74 7.19 -7.34 -2.60
C SER A 74 7.64 -6.22 -1.65
N ILE A 75 8.95 -6.06 -1.49
CA ILE A 75 9.60 -4.85 -0.97
C ILE A 75 9.80 -3.89 -2.14
N VAL A 76 9.29 -2.66 -2.03
CA VAL A 76 9.43 -1.65 -3.10
C VAL A 76 10.43 -0.59 -2.66
N VAL A 77 11.47 -0.38 -3.47
CA VAL A 77 12.44 0.72 -3.31
C VAL A 77 12.23 1.74 -4.42
N LEU A 78 11.78 2.93 -4.05
CA LEU A 78 11.58 4.05 -4.95
C LEU A 78 12.80 4.99 -4.93
N ASP A 79 13.56 5.00 -6.01
CA ASP A 79 14.64 5.94 -6.28
C ASP A 79 14.20 6.99 -7.28
N ALA A 80 13.85 8.16 -6.76
CA ALA A 80 13.53 9.35 -7.52
C ALA A 80 13.90 10.59 -6.69
N LEU A 81 13.66 11.79 -7.21
CA LEU A 81 13.98 13.01 -6.46
C LEU A 81 13.18 13.14 -5.15
N ASN A 82 11.87 12.86 -5.18
CA ASN A 82 10.94 12.89 -4.03
C ASN A 82 11.09 14.13 -3.13
N TYR A 83 11.41 15.28 -3.74
CA TYR A 83 11.83 16.52 -3.08
C TYR A 83 10.68 17.35 -2.51
N ILE A 84 9.43 17.08 -2.92
CA ILE A 84 8.25 17.73 -2.35
C ILE A 84 7.60 16.81 -1.32
N LYS A 85 7.17 17.39 -0.20
CA LYS A 85 6.50 16.69 0.89
C LYS A 85 5.17 16.09 0.46
N GLY A 86 4.47 16.75 -0.47
CA GLY A 86 3.20 16.25 -1.01
C GLY A 86 3.36 14.88 -1.69
N SER A 87 4.45 14.69 -2.43
CA SER A 87 4.75 13.40 -3.08
C SER A 87 5.04 12.31 -2.04
N ARG A 88 5.85 12.62 -1.02
CA ARG A 88 6.14 11.67 0.07
C ARG A 88 4.89 11.30 0.85
N TYR A 89 4.03 12.29 1.14
CA TYR A 89 2.74 12.05 1.79
C TYR A 89 1.82 11.15 0.98
N GLU A 90 1.78 11.30 -0.35
CA GLU A 90 1.02 10.39 -1.22
C GLU A 90 1.53 8.94 -1.13
N PHE A 91 2.85 8.73 -1.14
CA PHE A 91 3.45 7.41 -0.95
C PHE A 91 3.16 6.82 0.42
N TYR A 92 3.23 7.63 1.48
CA TYR A 92 2.82 7.23 2.81
C TYR A 92 1.35 6.80 2.85
N CYS A 93 0.45 7.54 2.19
CA CYS A 93 -0.96 7.19 2.11
C CYS A 93 -1.18 5.86 1.40
N LYS A 94 -0.45 5.61 0.31
CA LYS A 94 -0.53 4.33 -0.41
C LYS A 94 -0.01 3.17 0.43
N ALA A 95 1.15 3.33 1.07
CA ALA A 95 1.68 2.32 1.99
C ALA A 95 0.72 2.05 3.17
N ARG A 96 0.06 3.09 3.69
CA ARG A 96 -0.97 2.95 4.73
C ARG A 96 -2.21 2.21 4.23
N ALA A 97 -2.66 2.46 3.00
CA ALA A 97 -3.80 1.76 2.40
C ALA A 97 -3.54 0.26 2.26
N GLU A 98 -2.31 -0.12 1.90
CA GLU A 98 -1.84 -1.51 1.82
C GLU A 98 -1.45 -2.11 3.19
N SER A 99 -1.70 -1.37 4.27
CA SER A 99 -1.36 -1.76 5.65
C SER A 99 0.09 -2.23 5.83
N THR A 100 1.03 -1.54 5.17
CA THR A 100 2.44 -1.92 5.14
C THR A 100 3.34 -0.95 5.92
N THR A 101 4.62 -1.28 6.09
CA THR A 101 5.62 -0.34 6.63
C THR A 101 6.10 0.60 5.53
N TYR A 102 6.62 1.74 5.96
CA TYR A 102 7.06 2.83 5.11
C TYR A 102 8.27 3.47 5.78
N CYS A 103 9.31 3.80 5.02
CA CYS A 103 10.40 4.62 5.53
C CYS A 103 10.91 5.59 4.45
N VAL A 104 11.49 6.70 4.90
CA VAL A 104 12.14 7.68 4.04
C VAL A 104 13.65 7.60 4.23
N VAL A 105 14.40 7.57 3.14
CA VAL A 105 15.87 7.67 3.14
C VAL A 105 16.24 9.01 2.50
N TYR A 106 16.71 9.95 3.30
CA TYR A 106 17.12 11.27 2.85
C TYR A 106 18.63 11.33 2.62
N VAL A 107 19.03 11.48 1.36
CA VAL A 107 20.42 11.70 0.97
C VAL A 107 20.70 13.21 0.93
N ASP A 108 21.25 13.71 2.02
CA ASP A 108 21.48 15.13 2.29
C ASP A 108 22.86 15.56 1.81
N THR A 109 22.99 15.70 0.49
CA THR A 109 24.21 16.21 -0.13
C THR A 109 24.10 17.73 -0.32
N PRO A 110 25.07 18.52 0.14
CA PRO A 110 25.12 19.97 -0.11
C PRO A 110 25.03 20.30 -1.60
N LEU A 111 24.42 21.44 -1.93
CA LEU A 111 24.19 21.85 -3.33
C LEU A 111 25.49 21.95 -4.12
N GLU A 112 26.55 22.50 -3.51
CA GLU A 112 27.86 22.66 -4.13
C GLU A 112 28.44 21.30 -4.55
N LEU A 113 28.38 20.32 -3.66
CA LEU A 113 28.85 18.96 -3.93
C LEU A 113 27.96 18.23 -4.95
N ALA A 114 26.65 18.46 -4.92
CA ALA A 114 25.74 17.90 -5.92
C ALA A 114 26.06 18.45 -7.33
N LEU A 115 26.37 19.75 -7.45
CA LEU A 115 26.79 20.38 -8.71
C LEU A 115 28.13 19.84 -9.19
N GLU A 116 29.12 19.69 -8.30
CA GLU A 116 30.42 19.09 -8.61
C GLU A 116 30.29 17.65 -9.13
N ARG A 117 29.51 16.82 -8.42
CA ARG A 117 29.21 15.45 -8.85
C ARG A 117 28.46 15.40 -10.17
N ASN A 118 27.56 16.36 -10.42
CA ASN A 118 26.85 16.45 -11.68
C ASN A 118 27.79 16.77 -12.85
N ALA A 119 28.73 17.69 -12.66
CA ALA A 119 29.71 18.07 -13.68
C ALA A 119 30.65 16.91 -14.10
N SER A 120 30.83 15.92 -13.21
CA SER A 120 31.65 14.73 -13.45
C SER A 120 30.89 13.57 -14.09
N GLN A 121 29.58 13.68 -14.30
CA GLN A 121 28.76 12.62 -14.91
C GLN A 121 28.71 12.73 -16.44
N GLU A 122 28.50 11.61 -17.13
CA GLU A 122 28.25 11.60 -18.58
C GLU A 122 26.86 12.18 -18.91
N ALA A 123 25.84 11.76 -18.15
CA ALA A 123 24.44 12.18 -18.30
C ALA A 123 24.07 13.22 -17.24
N GLN A 124 24.47 14.47 -17.49
CA GLN A 124 24.34 15.59 -16.55
C GLN A 124 22.95 16.21 -16.58
N TYR A 125 22.46 16.58 -15.39
CA TYR A 125 21.34 17.53 -15.29
C TYR A 125 21.82 18.94 -15.64
N ASP A 126 20.90 19.77 -16.12
CA ASP A 126 21.14 21.21 -16.21
C ASP A 126 21.45 21.76 -14.79
N PRO A 127 22.61 22.41 -14.56
CA PRO A 127 22.94 23.03 -13.27
C PRO A 127 21.86 23.97 -12.73
N GLU A 128 21.15 24.70 -13.60
CA GLU A 128 20.07 25.59 -13.19
C GLU A 128 18.84 24.81 -12.70
N LEU A 129 18.58 23.64 -13.28
CA LEU A 129 17.55 22.73 -12.79
C LEU A 129 17.88 22.24 -11.37
N ILE A 130 19.15 21.89 -11.10
CA ILE A 130 19.59 21.47 -9.75
C ILE A 130 19.34 22.59 -8.73
N LYS A 131 19.77 23.82 -9.04
CA LYS A 131 19.55 24.99 -8.18
C LYS A 131 18.07 25.27 -7.96
N SER A 132 17.26 25.17 -9.02
CA SER A 132 15.80 25.34 -8.96
C SER A 132 15.10 24.28 -8.11
N ILE A 133 15.57 23.03 -8.15
CA ILE A 133 15.04 21.97 -7.29
C ILE A 133 15.49 22.20 -5.85
N ALA A 134 16.75 22.58 -5.62
CA ALA A 134 17.28 22.86 -4.29
C ALA A 134 16.53 23.98 -3.58
N SER A 135 16.19 25.07 -4.28
CA SER A 135 15.41 26.18 -3.70
C SER A 135 13.96 25.81 -3.34
N ARG A 136 13.42 24.74 -3.96
CA ARG A 136 12.07 24.21 -3.73
C ARG A 136 12.07 22.92 -2.91
N PHE A 137 13.23 22.45 -2.44
CA PHE A 137 13.35 21.17 -1.75
C PHE A 137 12.72 21.27 -0.36
N GLU A 138 11.70 20.45 -0.11
CA GLU A 138 11.03 20.38 1.19
C GLU A 138 11.65 19.25 2.01
N VAL A 139 12.64 19.61 2.85
CA VAL A 139 13.39 18.67 3.69
C VAL A 139 12.46 17.77 4.51
N PRO A 140 12.65 16.43 4.50
CA PRO A 140 11.87 15.53 5.33
C PRO A 140 12.03 15.83 6.83
N ILE A 141 10.95 15.67 7.59
CA ILE A 141 10.93 15.98 9.03
C ILE A 141 10.56 14.71 9.79
N GLU A 142 11.50 14.18 10.57
CA GLU A 142 11.31 12.94 11.34
C GLU A 142 10.11 12.97 12.30
N LYS A 143 9.77 14.14 12.86
CA LYS A 143 8.61 14.32 13.73
C LYS A 143 7.28 14.06 13.02
N ASN A 144 7.25 14.19 11.70
CA ASN A 144 6.06 13.87 10.92
C ASN A 144 5.97 12.36 10.76
N ARG A 145 4.88 11.78 11.26
CA ARG A 145 4.62 10.34 11.15
C ARG A 145 4.73 9.82 9.71
N TRP A 146 4.41 10.65 8.72
CA TRP A 146 4.43 10.29 7.30
C TRP A 146 5.79 10.46 6.61
N ASP A 147 6.79 11.01 7.30
CA ASP A 147 8.20 11.02 6.88
C ASP A 147 9.05 10.09 7.76
N SER A 148 8.45 9.38 8.73
CA SER A 148 9.12 8.55 9.72
C SER A 148 8.81 7.05 9.52
N PRO A 149 9.76 6.13 9.78
CA PRO A 149 11.17 6.36 10.12
C PRO A 149 11.96 7.04 9.00
N LEU A 150 12.82 8.01 9.39
CA LEU A 150 13.67 8.79 8.50
C LEU A 150 15.14 8.39 8.70
N PHE A 151 15.78 7.90 7.64
CA PHE A 151 17.22 7.68 7.61
C PHE A 151 17.90 8.87 6.93
N HIS A 152 18.66 9.64 7.69
CA HIS A 152 19.36 10.83 7.20
C HIS A 152 20.82 10.50 6.90
N LEU A 153 21.19 10.57 5.63
CA LEU A 153 22.51 10.19 5.13
C LEU A 153 23.21 11.43 4.55
N THR A 154 24.20 11.96 5.27
CA THR A 154 25.12 12.98 4.75
C THR A 154 26.36 12.31 4.15
N PRO A 155 27.08 12.96 3.21
CA PRO A 155 28.34 12.44 2.68
C PRO A 155 29.35 12.01 3.75
N GLU A 156 29.44 12.77 4.85
CA GLU A 156 30.34 12.49 5.96
C GLU A 156 29.90 11.26 6.74
N ALA A 157 28.60 11.11 6.99
CA ALA A 157 28.04 9.94 7.66
C ALA A 157 28.26 8.67 6.83
N ILE A 158 28.06 8.74 5.51
CA ILE A 158 28.32 7.62 4.60
C ILE A 158 29.81 7.23 4.62
N ALA A 159 30.71 8.20 4.63
CA ALA A 159 32.16 7.94 4.65
C ALA A 159 32.62 7.32 5.98
N LYS A 160 31.99 7.69 7.10
CA LYS A 160 32.41 7.26 8.44
C LYS A 160 31.71 5.99 8.91
N ASP A 161 30.39 5.95 8.80
CA ASP A 161 29.52 4.95 9.42
C ASP A 161 28.84 4.05 8.37
N GLY A 162 29.07 4.31 7.07
CA GLY A 162 28.48 3.56 5.96
C GLY A 162 27.00 3.90 5.72
N LEU A 163 26.32 3.06 4.93
CA LEU A 163 24.92 3.27 4.53
C LEU A 163 23.88 2.76 5.54
N MET A 164 24.30 2.08 6.61
CA MET A 164 23.41 1.45 7.61
C MET A 164 22.30 0.59 6.97
N LEU A 165 22.65 -0.19 5.94
CA LEU A 165 21.70 -0.99 5.13
C LEU A 165 20.93 -2.00 5.98
N ASP A 166 21.57 -2.54 7.01
CA ASP A 166 21.01 -3.41 8.02
C ASP A 166 19.84 -2.75 8.77
N LYS A 167 20.04 -1.51 9.24
CA LYS A 167 19.00 -0.76 9.97
C LYS A 167 17.84 -0.37 9.06
N ILE A 168 18.14 0.00 7.80
CA ILE A 168 17.09 0.30 6.82
C ILE A 168 16.27 -0.96 6.55
N ALA A 169 16.91 -2.10 6.30
CA ALA A 169 16.24 -3.38 6.09
C ALA A 169 15.40 -3.81 7.30
N GLU A 170 15.91 -3.62 8.52
CA GLU A 170 15.19 -3.93 9.77
C GLU A 170 13.93 -3.07 9.91
N ALA A 171 14.04 -1.76 9.70
CA ALA A 171 12.89 -0.85 9.76
C ALA A 171 11.81 -1.18 8.72
N VAL A 172 12.22 -1.71 7.58
CA VAL A 172 11.35 -2.09 6.46
C VAL A 172 10.65 -3.43 6.76
N GLN A 173 11.36 -4.44 7.27
CA GLN A 173 10.78 -5.76 7.55
C GLN A 173 10.01 -5.83 8.87
N PHE A 174 10.60 -5.30 9.94
CA PHE A 174 10.11 -5.46 11.31
C PHE A 174 9.53 -4.16 11.89
N GLY A 175 9.53 -3.09 11.10
CA GLY A 175 8.89 -1.83 11.48
C GLY A 175 7.40 -1.99 11.75
N LYS A 176 6.84 -1.01 12.47
CA LYS A 176 5.42 -1.02 12.80
C LYS A 176 4.58 -0.76 11.54
N ALA A 177 3.94 -1.81 11.03
CA ALA A 177 2.99 -1.70 9.92
C ALA A 177 1.89 -0.67 10.23
N MET A 178 1.59 0.17 9.24
CA MET A 178 0.61 1.23 9.41
C MET A 178 -0.79 0.64 9.29
N LYS A 179 -1.61 0.72 10.33
CA LYS A 179 -3.01 0.29 10.23
C LYS A 179 -3.79 1.24 9.30
N ALA A 180 -4.32 0.71 8.21
CA ALA A 180 -5.35 1.39 7.42
C ALA A 180 -6.54 1.71 8.33
N GLY A 181 -7.05 2.94 8.26
CA GLY A 181 -8.41 3.20 8.76
C GLY A 181 -9.41 2.52 7.83
N LEU A 182 -10.60 2.16 8.33
CA LEU A 182 -11.67 1.54 7.54
C LEU A 182 -12.02 2.33 6.27
N ALA A 183 -11.83 3.65 6.27
CA ALA A 183 -12.04 4.54 5.11
C ALA A 183 -10.91 4.55 4.07
N THR A 184 -9.78 3.90 4.35
CA THR A 184 -8.55 3.89 3.52
C THR A 184 -8.12 2.49 3.10
N GLN A 185 -8.85 1.45 3.50
CA GLN A 185 -8.62 0.12 2.95
C GLN A 185 -9.00 0.18 1.47
N SER A 186 -8.11 -0.28 0.60
CA SER A 186 -8.44 -0.51 -0.80
C SER A 186 -9.72 -1.35 -0.84
N ALA A 187 -10.77 -0.84 -1.50
CA ALA A 187 -11.97 -1.62 -1.71
C ALA A 187 -11.54 -2.95 -2.35
N PRO A 188 -11.99 -4.11 -1.83
CA PRO A 188 -11.67 -5.38 -2.46
C PRO A 188 -12.09 -5.28 -3.92
N VAL A 189 -11.30 -5.88 -4.82
CA VAL A 189 -11.64 -5.97 -6.25
C VAL A 189 -13.01 -6.62 -6.32
N VAL A 190 -14.03 -5.81 -6.56
CA VAL A 190 -15.40 -6.28 -6.64
C VAL A 190 -15.48 -7.06 -7.93
N GLU A 191 -15.54 -8.39 -7.82
CA GLU A 191 -15.82 -9.26 -8.95
C GLU A 191 -17.11 -8.76 -9.63
N THR A 192 -17.13 -8.70 -10.96
CA THR A 192 -18.27 -8.20 -11.75
C THR A 192 -19.60 -8.89 -11.42
N SER A 193 -19.54 -10.09 -10.81
CA SER A 193 -20.66 -10.91 -10.36
C SER A 193 -21.08 -10.70 -8.90
N PHE A 194 -20.43 -9.82 -8.12
CA PHE A 194 -20.63 -9.74 -6.67
C PHE A 194 -22.10 -9.57 -6.25
N ILE A 195 -22.84 -8.67 -6.90
CA ILE A 195 -24.26 -8.43 -6.56
C ILE A 195 -25.10 -9.68 -6.82
N GLN A 196 -24.86 -10.38 -7.92
CA GLN A 196 -25.56 -11.60 -8.29
C GLN A 196 -25.25 -12.74 -7.30
N GLU A 197 -23.98 -12.93 -6.96
CA GLU A 197 -23.56 -13.95 -5.99
C GLU A 197 -24.08 -13.63 -4.58
N LEU A 198 -24.08 -12.36 -4.17
CA LEU A 198 -24.64 -11.90 -2.90
C LEU A 198 -26.12 -12.26 -2.77
N GLU A 199 -26.91 -11.99 -3.81
CA GLU A 199 -28.33 -12.34 -3.82
C GLU A 199 -28.55 -13.87 -3.82
N GLN A 200 -27.76 -14.61 -4.61
CA GLN A 200 -27.89 -16.06 -4.74
C GLN A 200 -27.51 -16.78 -3.44
N VAL A 201 -26.33 -16.48 -2.87
CA VAL A 201 -25.82 -17.09 -1.65
C VAL A 201 -26.76 -16.83 -0.47
N THR A 202 -27.17 -15.57 -0.27
CA THR A 202 -28.04 -15.21 0.85
C THR A 202 -29.43 -15.84 0.73
N THR A 203 -29.93 -16.03 -0.49
CA THR A 203 -31.21 -16.72 -0.73
C THR A 203 -31.10 -18.21 -0.39
N LEU A 204 -30.05 -18.89 -0.85
CA LEU A 204 -29.81 -20.30 -0.56
C LEU A 204 -29.74 -20.59 0.95
N ILE A 205 -29.07 -19.72 1.70
CA ILE A 205 -28.94 -19.85 3.16
C ILE A 205 -30.29 -19.66 3.86
N VAL A 206 -31.08 -18.65 3.45
CA VAL A 206 -32.43 -18.43 4.01
C VAL A 206 -33.36 -19.60 3.69
N ASP A 207 -33.30 -20.15 2.48
CA ASP A 207 -34.15 -21.29 2.10
C ASP A 207 -33.76 -22.56 2.86
N ALA A 208 -32.46 -22.82 3.04
CA ALA A 208 -31.96 -23.92 3.87
C ALA A 208 -32.43 -23.79 5.34
N LEU A 209 -32.40 -22.57 5.87
CA LEU A 209 -32.90 -22.29 7.21
C LEU A 209 -34.40 -22.57 7.34
N ILE A 210 -35.22 -22.05 6.41
CA ILE A 210 -36.67 -22.25 6.43
C ILE A 210 -37.02 -23.74 6.32
N ALA A 211 -36.30 -24.48 5.49
CA ALA A 211 -36.48 -25.93 5.36
C ALA A 211 -36.15 -26.66 6.69
N HIS A 212 -35.01 -26.36 7.30
CA HIS A 212 -34.61 -26.97 8.57
C HIS A 212 -35.62 -26.70 9.71
N GLN A 213 -36.13 -25.47 9.81
CA GLN A 213 -37.14 -25.12 10.81
C GLN A 213 -38.49 -25.79 10.55
N ARG A 214 -38.85 -26.07 9.28
CA ARG A 214 -40.05 -26.85 8.95
C ARG A 214 -39.92 -28.30 9.42
N ASP A 215 -38.72 -28.85 9.39
CA ASP A 215 -38.43 -30.22 9.83
C ASP A 215 -38.24 -30.33 11.35
N GLY A 216 -38.49 -29.25 12.11
CA GLY A 216 -38.45 -29.22 13.57
C GLY A 216 -37.09 -28.86 14.18
N GLY A 217 -36.09 -28.54 13.36
CA GLY A 217 -34.75 -28.14 13.80
C GLY A 217 -34.69 -26.66 14.20
N VAL A 218 -34.49 -26.38 15.49
CA VAL A 218 -34.44 -25.00 16.01
C VAL A 218 -33.22 -24.74 16.91
N ALA A 219 -32.67 -25.77 17.56
CA ALA A 219 -31.57 -25.65 18.51
C ALA A 219 -30.26 -26.32 18.04
N ASP A 220 -30.24 -26.85 16.82
CA ASP A 220 -29.10 -27.55 16.25
C ASP A 220 -28.26 -26.63 15.36
N ALA A 221 -26.97 -26.95 15.25
CA ALA A 221 -26.08 -26.27 14.33
C ALA A 221 -26.40 -26.72 12.89
N LEU A 222 -26.92 -25.80 12.08
CA LEU A 222 -27.28 -26.04 10.69
C LEU A 222 -26.08 -25.75 9.78
N LYS A 223 -25.61 -26.78 9.08
CA LYS A 223 -24.68 -26.60 7.95
C LYS A 223 -25.45 -26.05 6.76
N VAL A 224 -25.07 -24.86 6.30
CA VAL A 224 -25.72 -24.18 5.18
C VAL A 224 -24.81 -24.15 3.94
N PRO A 225 -25.38 -24.10 2.72
CA PRO A 225 -24.60 -24.07 1.50
C PRO A 225 -23.71 -22.83 1.40
N LYS A 226 -22.53 -22.97 0.78
CA LYS A 226 -21.57 -21.89 0.52
C LYS A 226 -21.08 -21.14 1.78
N ALA A 227 -21.18 -21.77 2.96
CA ALA A 227 -20.54 -21.31 4.19
C ALA A 227 -19.74 -22.45 4.83
N SER A 228 -18.61 -22.11 5.43
CA SER A 228 -17.76 -23.02 6.22
C SER A 228 -18.20 -23.06 7.69
N ILE A 229 -18.94 -22.05 8.14
CA ILE A 229 -19.45 -21.95 9.51
C ILE A 229 -20.92 -22.39 9.61
N GLU A 230 -21.29 -22.89 10.79
CA GLU A 230 -22.65 -23.36 11.06
C GLU A 230 -23.56 -22.22 11.52
N LEU A 231 -24.79 -22.22 11.01
CA LEU A 231 -25.85 -21.34 11.46
C LEU A 231 -26.46 -21.92 12.73
N ARG A 232 -26.47 -21.13 13.81
CA ARG A 232 -26.94 -21.54 15.14
C ARG A 232 -28.05 -20.63 15.56
N LEU A 233 -29.25 -21.18 15.63
CA LEU A 233 -30.40 -20.50 16.20
C LEU A 233 -30.67 -21.02 17.62
N ASN A 234 -31.10 -20.13 18.49
CA ASN A 234 -31.61 -20.44 19.84
C ASN A 234 -33.14 -20.41 19.89
N ARG A 235 -33.80 -19.95 18.82
CA ARG A 235 -35.24 -19.78 18.69
C ARG A 235 -35.68 -19.91 17.24
N ASN A 236 -36.96 -20.20 17.05
CA ASN A 236 -37.58 -20.23 15.74
C ASN A 236 -37.57 -18.82 15.13
N MET A 237 -36.87 -18.63 14.01
CA MET A 237 -36.87 -17.39 13.24
C MET A 237 -37.98 -17.43 12.16
N PRO A 238 -39.01 -16.57 12.23
CA PRO A 238 -40.05 -16.53 11.21
C PRO A 238 -39.50 -16.19 9.82
N THR A 239 -40.13 -16.71 8.77
CA THR A 239 -39.75 -16.45 7.36
C THR A 239 -39.67 -14.94 7.04
N SER A 240 -40.55 -14.13 7.62
CA SER A 240 -40.56 -12.68 7.44
C SER A 240 -39.33 -12.01 8.07
N GLU A 241 -38.88 -12.52 9.21
CA GLU A 241 -37.70 -12.05 9.95
C GLU A 241 -36.42 -12.41 9.20
N ALA A 242 -36.26 -13.67 8.77
CA ALA A 242 -35.10 -14.11 7.98
C ALA A 242 -34.96 -13.32 6.67
N ARG A 243 -36.08 -13.07 5.96
CA ARG A 243 -36.08 -12.23 4.73
C ARG A 243 -35.77 -10.76 5.02
N ARG A 244 -36.15 -10.24 6.20
CA ARG A 244 -35.79 -8.88 6.63
C ARG A 244 -34.29 -8.77 6.88
N HIS A 245 -33.71 -9.71 7.62
CA HIS A 245 -32.27 -9.76 7.89
C HIS A 245 -31.46 -9.88 6.60
N ARG A 246 -31.87 -10.74 5.66
CA ARG A 246 -31.27 -10.80 4.32
C ARG A 246 -31.26 -9.43 3.63
N ARG A 247 -32.39 -8.72 3.56
CA ARG A 247 -32.45 -7.39 2.92
C ARG A 247 -31.55 -6.37 3.60
N GLN A 248 -31.44 -6.43 4.93
CA GLN A 248 -30.57 -5.54 5.70
C GLN A 248 -29.09 -5.85 5.42
N PHE A 249 -28.72 -7.12 5.42
CA PHE A 249 -27.37 -7.56 5.07
C PHE A 249 -26.98 -7.15 3.65
N ILE A 250 -27.86 -7.36 2.65
CA ILE A 250 -27.61 -6.94 1.26
C ILE A 250 -27.28 -5.44 1.18
N LYS A 251 -28.05 -4.58 1.87
CA LYS A 251 -27.77 -3.13 1.90
C LYS A 251 -26.42 -2.81 2.53
N ILE A 252 -26.05 -3.49 3.61
CA ILE A 252 -24.76 -3.30 4.29
C ILE A 252 -23.61 -3.74 3.38
N SER A 253 -23.74 -4.91 2.74
CA SER A 253 -22.72 -5.49 1.85
C SER A 253 -22.59 -4.74 0.52
N GLN A 254 -23.63 -4.04 0.08
CA GLN A 254 -23.53 -3.11 -1.06
C GLN A 254 -22.72 -1.86 -0.73
N LEU A 255 -22.77 -1.38 0.53
CA LEU A 255 -21.95 -0.26 1.01
C LEU A 255 -20.51 -0.69 1.31
N HIS A 256 -20.32 -1.94 1.73
CA HIS A 256 -19.03 -2.53 2.05
C HIS A 256 -18.88 -3.89 1.37
N PRO A 257 -18.48 -3.92 0.08
CA PRO A 257 -18.30 -5.16 -0.66
C PRO A 257 -17.23 -6.06 -0.01
N CYS A 258 -17.39 -7.37 -0.17
CA CYS A 258 -16.44 -8.38 0.29
C CYS A 258 -16.09 -9.35 -0.86
N ALA A 259 -15.11 -10.22 -0.64
CA ALA A 259 -14.82 -11.29 -1.59
C ALA A 259 -16.01 -12.25 -1.72
N VAL A 260 -16.31 -12.73 -2.93
CA VAL A 260 -17.44 -13.63 -3.21
C VAL A 260 -17.41 -14.89 -2.35
N ALA A 261 -16.21 -15.46 -2.16
CA ALA A 261 -16.01 -16.64 -1.31
C ALA A 261 -16.38 -16.41 0.17
N ALA A 262 -16.34 -15.16 0.66
CA ALA A 262 -16.62 -14.83 2.05
C ALA A 262 -18.09 -14.47 2.32
N ILE A 263 -18.93 -14.33 1.29
CA ILE A 263 -20.32 -13.89 1.44
C ILE A 263 -21.11 -14.80 2.37
N GLY A 264 -20.97 -16.12 2.22
CA GLY A 264 -21.72 -17.10 3.01
C GLY A 264 -21.35 -17.04 4.48
N ASP A 265 -20.06 -17.04 4.81
CA ASP A 265 -19.58 -16.96 6.19
C ASP A 265 -20.01 -15.65 6.84
N LEU A 266 -19.85 -14.51 6.17
CA LEU A 266 -20.26 -13.22 6.71
C LEU A 266 -21.77 -13.12 6.94
N PHE A 267 -22.58 -13.73 6.07
CA PHE A 267 -24.03 -13.74 6.24
C PHE A 267 -24.45 -14.64 7.40
N VAL A 268 -23.82 -15.81 7.57
CA VAL A 268 -24.08 -16.71 8.70
C VAL A 268 -23.66 -16.07 10.02
N GLU A 269 -22.50 -15.40 10.08
CA GLU A 269 -22.10 -14.63 11.26
C GLU A 269 -23.10 -13.52 11.60
N TYR A 270 -23.57 -12.80 10.57
CA TYR A 270 -24.58 -11.77 10.76
C TYR A 270 -25.87 -12.38 11.34
N MET A 271 -26.36 -13.48 10.77
CA MET A 271 -27.57 -14.17 11.25
C MET A 271 -27.41 -14.70 12.68
N ASN A 272 -26.25 -15.30 13.01
CA ASN A 272 -25.95 -15.78 14.37
C ASN A 272 -25.95 -14.65 15.41
N LYS A 273 -25.64 -13.40 15.02
CA LYS A 273 -25.74 -12.23 15.91
C LYS A 273 -27.18 -11.74 16.09
N GLN A 274 -28.11 -12.14 15.23
CA GLN A 274 -29.53 -11.76 15.29
C GLN A 274 -30.42 -12.86 15.90
N ALA A 275 -29.87 -14.06 16.09
CA ALA A 275 -30.54 -15.24 16.61
C ALA A 275 -30.81 -15.10 18.12
#